data_AF-A0A327H188-F1
#
_entry.id   AF-A0A327H188-F1
#
_cell.length_a   1.000
_cell.length_b   1.000
_cell.length_c   1.000
_cell.angle_alpha   90.00
_cell.angle_beta   90.00
_cell.angle_gamma   90.00
#
_symmetry.space_group_name_H-M   'P 1'
#
loop_
_entity.id
_entity.type
_entity.pdbx_description
1 polymer ?
#
loop_
_entity_poly.entity_id
_entity_poly.type
_entity_poly.pdbx_seq_one_letter_code
_entity_poly.pdbx_strand_id
1 'polypeptide(L)'
;MPLETSEFPDEVQVAFLVSGYLSDRWDGMSGTYLGKDWGTIDDLFNLFEIEDKKTILYFMKLWEGIVVKNKSEEQNRKRKADERKRQHSSGKTYTHNVQG
;
A
#
# COMPACT_ATOMS: atom_id res chain seq x y z
N MET A 1 2.71 -22.78 -1.93
CA MET A 1 1.50 -22.19 -2.54
C MET A 1 1.26 -20.85 -1.88
N PRO A 2 0.67 -19.85 -2.56
CA PRO A 2 0.14 -18.69 -1.85
C PRO A 2 -0.90 -19.18 -0.83
N LEU A 3 -0.98 -18.53 0.33
CA LEU A 3 -1.99 -18.83 1.35
C LEU A 3 -3.35 -18.45 0.77
N GLU A 4 -4.31 -19.37 0.86
CA GLU A 4 -5.69 -19.08 0.50
C GLU A 4 -6.39 -18.34 1.64
N THR A 5 -7.30 -17.42 1.32
CA THR A 5 -7.99 -16.64 2.36
C THR A 5 -8.76 -17.53 3.35
N SER A 6 -9.25 -18.70 2.89
CA SER A 6 -9.95 -19.69 3.71
C SER A 6 -9.10 -20.33 4.83
N GLU A 7 -7.78 -20.13 4.84
CA GLU A 7 -6.89 -20.64 5.88
C GLU A 7 -6.82 -19.73 7.11
N PHE A 8 -7.39 -18.53 7.04
CA PHE A 8 -7.42 -17.58 8.16
C PHE A 8 -8.69 -17.73 9.02
N PRO A 9 -8.70 -17.22 10.27
CA PRO A 9 -9.94 -17.09 11.04
C PRO A 9 -10.99 -16.28 10.29
N ASP A 10 -12.27 -16.60 10.49
CA ASP A 10 -13.41 -16.02 9.75
C ASP A 10 -13.39 -14.49 9.76
N GLU A 11 -13.03 -13.87 10.88
CA GLU A 11 -12.94 -12.42 11.02
C GLU A 11 -11.90 -11.80 10.08
N VAL A 12 -10.77 -12.50 9.90
CA VAL A 12 -9.70 -12.06 8.98
C VAL A 12 -10.15 -12.24 7.53
N GLN A 13 -10.88 -13.32 7.22
CA GLN A 13 -11.43 -13.53 5.89
C GLN A 13 -12.42 -12.43 5.51
N VAL A 14 -13.36 -12.12 6.41
CA VAL A 14 -14.34 -11.03 6.22
C VAL A 14 -13.63 -9.69 6.13
N ALA A 15 -12.61 -9.43 6.96
CA ALA A 15 -11.81 -8.20 6.87
C ALA A 15 -11.15 -8.03 5.49
N PHE A 16 -10.59 -9.09 4.91
CA PHE A 16 -10.03 -9.04 3.56
C PHE A 16 -11.10 -8.82 2.49
N LEU A 17 -12.24 -9.49 2.61
CA LEU A 17 -13.38 -9.31 1.71
C LEU A 17 -13.85 -7.85 1.69
N VAL A 18 -14.18 -7.28 2.86
CA VAL A 18 -14.68 -5.91 2.98
C VAL A 18 -13.61 -4.91 2.52
N SER A 19 -12.34 -5.12 2.87
CA SER A 19 -11.24 -4.26 2.42
C SER A 19 -11.10 -4.24 0.89
N GLY A 20 -11.46 -5.34 0.23
CA GLY A 20 -11.47 -5.46 -1.23
C GLY A 20 -12.48 -4.55 -1.90
N TYR A 21 -13.62 -4.27 -1.26
CA TYR A 21 -14.67 -3.37 -1.77
C TYR A 21 -14.34 -1.89 -1.59
N LEU A 22 -13.47 -1.53 -0.64
CA LEU A 22 -13.07 -0.15 -0.43
C LEU A 22 -12.18 0.33 -1.59
N SER A 23 -12.49 1.54 -2.07
CA SER A 23 -11.69 2.19 -3.10
C SER A 23 -10.31 2.59 -2.57
N ASP A 24 -9.30 2.48 -3.42
CA ASP A 24 -7.94 2.93 -3.10
C ASP A 24 -7.83 4.46 -3.20
N ARG A 25 -7.11 5.08 -2.27
CA ARG A 25 -6.71 6.48 -2.33
C ARG A 25 -5.24 6.61 -2.72
N TRP A 26 -4.99 7.50 -3.68
CA TRP A 26 -3.66 7.81 -4.20
C TRP A 26 -3.46 9.33 -4.19
N ASP A 27 -2.25 9.78 -3.86
CA ASP A 27 -1.86 11.16 -4.08
C ASP A 27 -1.59 11.39 -5.58
N GLY A 28 -2.38 12.25 -6.21
CA GLY A 28 -2.35 12.47 -7.64
C GLY A 28 -1.03 13.05 -8.17
N MET A 29 -0.30 13.82 -7.35
CA MET A 29 0.95 14.44 -7.80
C MET A 29 2.16 13.51 -7.60
N SER A 30 2.28 12.87 -6.44
CA SER A 30 3.44 12.01 -6.15
C SER A 30 3.23 10.54 -6.54
N GLY A 31 1.99 10.14 -6.87
CA GLY A 31 1.59 8.76 -7.11
C GLY A 31 1.70 7.87 -5.87
N THR A 32 1.77 8.47 -4.67
CA THR A 32 1.92 7.73 -3.42
C THR A 32 0.59 7.10 -3.02
N TYR A 33 0.60 5.81 -2.70
CA TYR A 33 -0.58 5.12 -2.18
C TYR A 33 -0.86 5.58 -0.73
N LEU A 34 -2.07 6.07 -0.47
CA LEU A 34 -2.47 6.64 0.82
C LEU A 34 -3.29 5.67 1.68
N GLY A 35 -3.70 4.52 1.13
CA GLY A 35 -4.57 3.56 1.80
C GLY A 35 -5.93 3.47 1.13
N LYS A 36 -6.94 3.10 1.91
CA LYS A 36 -8.33 2.95 1.48
C LYS A 36 -9.15 4.20 1.78
N ASP A 37 -10.22 4.40 1.00
CA ASP A 37 -11.30 5.30 1.37
C ASP A 37 -12.22 4.59 2.36
N TRP A 38 -12.36 5.15 3.56
CA TRP A 38 -13.16 4.59 4.65
C TRP A 38 -14.58 5.19 4.72
N GLY A 39 -14.93 6.11 3.82
CA GLY A 39 -16.21 6.82 3.87
C GLY A 39 -17.45 5.92 3.77
N THR A 40 -17.32 4.76 3.12
CA THR A 40 -18.42 3.80 2.88
C THR A 40 -18.34 2.57 3.80
N ILE A 41 -17.50 2.58 4.83
CA ILE A 41 -17.28 1.40 5.67
C ILE A 41 -18.54 0.97 6.42
N ASP A 42 -19.30 1.92 6.95
CA ASP A 42 -20.51 1.63 7.69
C ASP A 42 -21.59 1.04 6.79
N ASP A 43 -21.70 1.51 5.54
CA ASP A 43 -22.62 0.96 4.54
C ASP A 43 -22.28 -0.50 4.23
N LEU A 44 -20.99 -0.82 4.06
CA LEU A 44 -20.54 -2.19 3.82
C LEU A 44 -20.77 -3.08 5.04
N PHE A 45 -20.47 -2.60 6.24
CA PHE A 45 -20.73 -3.34 7.47
C PHE A 45 -22.20 -3.66 7.68
N ASN A 46 -23.09 -2.74 7.29
CA ASN A 46 -24.54 -2.98 7.34
C ASN A 46 -24.99 -3.93 6.23
N LEU A 47 -24.47 -3.78 5.01
CA LEU A 47 -24.82 -4.63 3.86
C LEU A 47 -24.46 -6.11 4.07
N PHE A 48 -23.30 -6.37 4.66
CA PHE A 48 -22.83 -7.72 4.98
C PHE A 48 -23.30 -8.22 6.36
N GLU A 49 -24.16 -7.45 7.05
CA GLU A 49 -24.71 -7.80 8.36
C GLU A 49 -23.62 -8.18 9.39
N ILE A 50 -22.52 -7.41 9.40
CA ILE A 50 -21.36 -7.71 10.26
C ILE A 50 -21.69 -7.40 11.71
N GLU A 51 -21.62 -8.43 12.56
CA GLU A 51 -21.85 -8.32 14.00
C GLU A 51 -20.64 -7.70 14.73
N ASP A 52 -19.45 -8.30 14.61
CA ASP A 52 -18.24 -7.80 15.27
C ASP A 52 -17.47 -6.78 14.42
N LYS A 53 -18.10 -5.64 14.19
CA LYS A 53 -17.53 -4.54 13.40
C LYS A 53 -16.17 -4.07 13.92
N LYS A 54 -15.91 -4.18 15.23
CA LYS A 54 -14.67 -3.71 15.86
C LYS A 54 -13.50 -4.60 15.51
N THR A 55 -13.66 -5.92 15.64
CA THR A 55 -12.61 -6.89 15.31
C THR A 55 -12.32 -6.89 13.82
N ILE A 56 -13.37 -6.83 12.98
CA ILE A 56 -13.20 -6.71 11.53
C ILE A 56 -12.42 -5.44 11.18
N LEU A 57 -12.84 -4.27 11.67
CA LEU A 57 -12.15 -3.02 11.42
C LEU A 57 -10.68 -3.07 11.88
N TYR A 58 -10.40 -3.67 13.04
CA TYR A 58 -9.05 -3.84 13.55
C TYR A 58 -8.15 -4.60 12.56
N PHE A 59 -8.61 -5.76 12.07
CA PHE A 59 -7.85 -6.54 11.09
C PHE A 59 -7.69 -5.80 9.76
N MET A 60 -8.73 -5.11 9.30
CA MET A 60 -8.65 -4.30 8.09
C MET A 60 -7.60 -3.18 8.20
N LYS A 61 -7.52 -2.51 9.35
CA LYS A 61 -6.52 -1.44 9.60
C LYS A 61 -5.10 -2.00 9.71
N LEU A 62 -4.94 -3.17 10.34
CA LEU A 62 -3.65 -3.86 10.41
C LEU A 62 -3.16 -4.22 9.01
N TRP A 63 -4.05 -4.79 8.19
CA TRP A 63 -3.76 -5.12 6.79
C TRP A 63 -3.41 -3.88 5.96
N GLU A 64 -4.19 -2.80 6.06
CA GLU A 64 -3.93 -1.54 5.36
C GLU A 64 -2.52 -1.01 5.69
N GLY A 65 -2.13 -1.04 6.97
CA GLY A 65 -0.79 -0.62 7.40
C GLY A 65 0.33 -1.40 6.70
N ILE A 66 0.18 -2.72 6.57
CA ILE A 66 1.14 -3.58 5.85
C ILE A 66 1.20 -3.20 4.37
N VAL A 67 0.05 -3.03 3.71
CA VAL A 67 -0.03 -2.70 2.28
C VAL A 67 0.58 -1.33 1.99
N VAL A 68 0.23 -0.31 2.80
CA VAL A 68 0.75 1.05 2.64
C VAL A 68 2.26 1.07 2.80
N LYS A 69 2.78 0.39 3.83
CA LYS A 69 4.23 0.28 4.05
C LYS A 69 4.92 -0.38 2.87
N ASN A 70 4.42 -1.54 2.40
CA ASN A 70 5.01 -2.28 1.29
C ASN A 70 5.03 -1.45 -0.01
N LYS A 71 3.90 -0.82 -0.37
CA LYS A 71 3.81 0.04 -1.56
C LYS A 71 4.74 1.26 -1.46
N SER A 72 4.85 1.87 -0.27
CA SER A 72 5.77 3.00 -0.04
C SER A 72 7.23 2.59 -0.19
N GLU A 73 7.62 1.45 0.38
CA GLU A 73 8.97 0.89 0.24
C GLU A 73 9.30 0.55 -1.22
N GLU A 74 8.35 -0.04 -1.95
CA GLU A 74 8.50 -0.33 -3.37
C GLU A 74 8.67 0.95 -4.19
N GLN A 75 7.85 1.97 -3.93
CA GLN A 75 7.93 3.26 -4.63
C GLN A 75 9.27 3.94 -4.36
N ASN A 76 9.75 3.93 -3.12
CA ASN A 76 11.05 4.47 -2.76
C ASN A 76 12.19 3.71 -3.44
N ARG A 77 12.09 2.39 -3.55
CA ARG A 77 13.06 1.56 -4.28
C ARG A 77 13.09 1.93 -5.77
N LYS A 78 11.92 2.10 -6.40
CA LYS A 78 11.80 2.54 -7.80
C LYS A 78 12.40 3.93 -8.00
N ARG A 79 12.04 4.91 -7.16
CA ARG A 79 12.61 6.28 -7.21
C ARG A 79 14.13 6.28 -7.13
N LYS A 80 14.72 5.56 -6.16
CA LYS A 80 16.18 5.44 -6.03
C LYS A 80 16.84 4.76 -7.23
N ALA A 81 16.19 3.77 -7.84
CA ALA A 81 16.71 3.11 -9.04
C ALA A 81 16.68 4.05 -10.26
N ASP A 82 15.60 4.81 -10.43
CA ASP A 82 15.45 5.78 -11.51
C ASP A 82 16.43 6.95 -11.36
N GLU A 83 16.67 7.44 -10.14
CA GLU A 83 17.71 8.44 -9.86
C GLU A 83 19.09 7.95 -10.28
N ARG A 84 19.47 6.72 -9.93
CA ARG A 84 20.75 6.12 -10.34
C ARG A 84 20.85 6.01 -11.87
N LYS A 85 19.79 5.54 -12.53
CA LYS A 85 19.75 5.45 -14.01
C LYS A 85 19.89 6.82 -14.66
N ARG A 86 19.20 7.84 -14.15
CA ARG A 86 19.29 9.23 -14.64
C ARG A 86 20.69 9.78 -14.48
N GLN A 87 21.32 9.57 -13.32
CA GLN A 87 22.72 9.97 -13.08
C GLN A 87 23.69 9.29 -14.06
N HIS A 88 23.54 8.00 -14.31
CA HIS A 88 24.36 7.27 -15.29
C HIS A 88 24.10 7.71 -16.74
N SER A 89 22.86 8.04 -17.11
CA SER A 89 22.53 8.51 -18.48
C SER A 89 22.92 9.96 -18.75
N SER A 90 23.06 10.79 -17.70
CA SER A 90 23.34 12.23 -17.81
C SER A 90 24.81 12.56 -18.14
N GLY A 91 25.70 11.56 -18.17
CA GLY A 91 27.05 11.71 -18.74
C GLY A 91 27.98 12.75 -18.09
N LYS A 92 27.58 13.38 -16.98
CA LYS A 92 28.45 14.30 -16.24
C LYS A 92 29.36 13.50 -15.31
N THR A 93 30.38 12.89 -15.90
CA THR A 93 31.62 12.56 -15.20
C THR A 93 32.11 13.84 -14.55
N TYR A 94 31.95 13.98 -13.23
CA TYR A 94 32.67 15.01 -12.49
C TYR A 94 34.15 14.61 -12.52
N THR A 95 34.84 14.98 -13.59
CA THR A 95 36.30 14.98 -13.63
C THR A 95 36.76 15.98 -12.57
N HIS A 96 37.10 15.46 -11.40
CA HIS A 96 37.85 16.19 -10.40
C HIS A 96 39.21 16.52 -11.04
N ASN A 97 39.34 17.70 -11.64
CA ASN A 97 40.65 18.22 -12.02
C ASN A 97 41.39 18.53 -10.71
N VAL A 98 42.19 17.57 -10.26
CA VAL A 98 43.27 17.83 -9.31
C VAL A 98 44.44 18.31 -10.17
N GLN A 99 44.53 19.63 -10.38
CA GLN A 99 45.75 20.25 -10.90
C GLN A 99 46.75 20.38 -9.75
N GLY A 100 47.98 19.94 -10.02
CA GLY A 100 49.13 19.98 -9.12
C GLY A 100 49.79 21.35 -9.00
#